data_AF-A0AAW6FS97-F1
#
_entry.id   AF-A0AAW6FS97-F1
#
_cell.length_a   1.000
_cell.length_b   1.000
_cell.length_c   1.000
_cell.angle_alpha   90.00
_cell.angle_beta   90.00
_cell.angle_gamma   90.00
#
_symmetry.space_group_name_H-M   'P 1'
#
loop_
_entity.id
_entity.type
_entity.pdbx_description
1 polymer ?
#
loop_
_entity_poly.entity_id
_entity_poly.type
_entity_poly.pdbx_seq_one_letter_code
_entity_poly.pdbx_strand_id
1 'polypeptide(L)'
;MAKINRKKQKRNLLILLCAFLLILGVFVKVVFMIVDTLFVSEQKVGEKQESKKENKLSKEDYTKYVVDELGNVPVMMYHGIHNIPSNETGYIGGNVDVDGYQRTAEAFRQDLQFYYDNGYRMIRLNDYINGNIDVEAGKSPICLTFDDGLENNILVTGTDKEGNINIDPNCAVGILESFKKKYPDFNVTATFFVNGGLFRQPEYNEQIIKWLVENGYDVGNHTYSHVDFTTTDGQIAQQEVGSVYAMLDEIIPGQYVNIVALPFGSPYSYDHEMIPYIQSGLYKGKQYTTQSMLQVAWEADYSPYSNQFNPAFIKRIRAYDNNGQDFDIEMNFTTLETTKYISDGDPNTIVIPANKQDMLGNVYDKNVITY
;
A
#
# COMPACT_ATOMS: atom_id res chain seq x y z
N MET A 1 4.87 46.37 71.29
CA MET A 1 5.42 45.14 70.66
C MET A 1 4.34 44.50 69.79
N ALA A 2 4.49 44.48 68.47
CA ALA A 2 3.52 43.88 67.55
C ALA A 2 3.62 42.34 67.59
N LYS A 3 2.51 41.65 67.87
CA LYS A 3 2.43 40.18 67.86
C LYS A 3 2.50 39.67 66.42
N ILE A 4 3.61 39.02 66.07
CA ILE A 4 3.82 38.37 64.77
C ILE A 4 2.84 37.19 64.64
N ASN A 5 1.96 37.24 63.64
CA ASN A 5 1.00 36.17 63.34
C ASN A 5 1.70 35.01 62.62
N ARG A 6 2.25 34.09 63.40
CA ARG A 6 3.00 32.90 62.92
C ARG A 6 2.21 32.00 61.97
N LYS A 7 0.86 32.01 62.04
CA LYS A 7 0.00 31.19 61.16
C LYS A 7 -0.05 31.75 59.73
N LYS A 8 -0.09 33.09 59.60
CA LYS A 8 -0.02 33.79 58.31
C LYS A 8 1.36 33.63 57.65
N GLN A 9 2.44 33.67 58.44
CA GLN A 9 3.79 33.42 57.93
C GLN A 9 3.98 31.99 57.39
N LYS A 10 3.52 30.97 58.12
CA LYS A 10 3.60 29.57 57.63
C LYS A 10 2.81 29.36 56.33
N ARG A 11 1.62 29.96 56.21
CA ARG A 11 0.82 29.88 54.97
C ARG A 11 1.51 30.56 53.79
N ASN A 12 2.09 31.73 54.00
CA ASN A 12 2.83 32.44 52.95
C ASN A 12 4.10 31.67 52.54
N LEU A 13 4.79 31.03 53.49
CA LEU A 13 5.96 30.19 53.21
C LEU A 13 5.57 28.94 52.38
N LEU A 14 4.43 28.33 52.68
CA LEU A 14 3.93 27.18 51.91
C LEU A 14 3.55 27.57 50.47
N ILE A 15 2.91 28.72 50.29
CA ILE A 15 2.57 29.25 48.96
C ILE A 15 3.83 29.55 48.14
N LEU A 16 4.85 30.15 48.77
CA LEU A 16 6.15 30.38 48.14
C LEU A 16 6.85 29.06 47.76
N LEU A 17 6.76 28.04 48.61
CA LEU A 17 7.32 26.72 48.32
C LEU A 17 6.61 26.04 47.14
N CYS A 18 5.27 26.10 47.09
CA CYS A 18 4.50 25.56 45.97
C CYS A 18 4.77 26.30 44.66
N ALA A 19 4.88 27.63 44.71
CA ALA A 19 5.26 28.43 43.53
C ALA A 19 6.68 28.10 43.06
N PHE A 20 7.62 27.89 43.98
CA PHE A 20 8.99 27.47 43.66
C PHE A 20 9.02 26.08 43.02
N LEU A 21 8.27 25.11 43.54
CA LEU A 21 8.18 23.77 42.95
C LEU A 21 7.53 23.76 41.56
N LEU A 22 6.52 24.62 41.32
CA LEU A 22 5.93 24.80 39.99
C LEU A 22 6.93 25.39 39.00
N ILE A 23 7.67 26.42 39.40
CA ILE A 23 8.72 27.04 38.58
C ILE A 23 9.82 26.01 38.28
N LEU A 24 10.23 25.22 39.28
CA LEU A 24 11.22 24.17 39.11
C LEU A 24 10.72 23.08 38.14
N GLY A 25 9.46 22.66 38.23
CA GLY A 25 8.86 21.70 37.31
C GLY A 25 8.81 22.19 35.87
N VAL A 26 8.46 23.46 35.66
CA VAL A 26 8.49 24.10 34.32
C VAL A 26 9.93 24.19 33.81
N PHE A 27 10.88 24.57 34.67
CA PHE A 27 12.29 24.67 34.31
C PHE A 27 12.86 23.30 33.90
N VAL A 28 12.58 22.24 34.66
CA VAL A 28 12.99 20.87 34.31
C VAL A 28 12.39 20.44 32.97
N LYS A 29 11.13 20.76 32.70
CA LYS A 29 10.47 20.41 31.43
C LYS A 29 11.10 21.16 30.24
N VAL A 30 11.47 22.42 30.42
CA VAL A 30 12.18 23.22 29.40
C VAL A 30 13.59 22.66 29.17
N VAL A 31 14.30 22.25 30.23
CA VAL A 31 15.61 21.62 30.10
C VAL A 31 15.51 20.29 29.35
N PHE A 32 14.55 19.42 29.68
CA PHE A 32 14.32 18.18 28.91
C PHE A 32 14.01 18.47 27.44
N MET A 33 13.14 19.44 27.16
CA MET A 33 12.79 19.81 25.79
C MET A 33 14.00 20.38 25.01
N ILE A 34 14.88 21.15 25.66
CA ILE A 34 16.14 21.63 25.07
C ILE A 34 17.10 20.46 24.84
N VAL A 35 17.22 19.53 25.79
CA VAL A 35 18.06 18.33 25.65
C VAL A 35 17.55 17.44 24.51
N ASP A 36 16.24 17.21 24.39
CA ASP A 36 15.63 16.47 23.28
C ASP A 36 15.88 17.17 21.94
N THR A 37 15.74 18.50 21.90
CA THR A 37 16.02 19.30 20.68
C THR A 37 17.49 19.25 20.30
N LEU A 38 18.41 19.27 21.28
CA LEU A 38 19.85 19.12 21.08
C LEU A 38 20.22 17.69 20.68
N PHE A 39 19.55 16.67 21.22
CA PHE A 39 19.73 15.26 20.82
C PHE A 39 19.25 15.01 19.39
N VAL A 40 18.11 15.57 19.01
CA VAL A 40 17.59 15.55 17.63
C VAL A 40 18.52 16.33 16.70
N SER A 41 19.09 17.45 17.16
CA SER A 41 20.10 18.23 16.44
C SER A 41 21.40 17.44 16.26
N GLU A 42 21.89 16.74 17.28
CA GLU A 42 23.10 15.91 17.20
C GLU A 42 22.87 14.65 16.34
N GLN A 43 21.68 14.04 16.36
CA GLN A 43 21.32 12.99 15.40
C GLN A 43 21.29 13.54 13.96
N LYS A 44 20.75 14.73 13.73
CA LYS A 44 20.77 15.40 12.41
C LYS A 44 22.15 15.86 11.95
N VAL A 45 23.08 16.11 12.87
CA VAL A 45 24.46 16.54 12.56
C VAL A 45 25.42 15.34 12.46
N GLY A 46 25.07 14.19 13.07
CA GLY A 46 25.80 12.93 13.00
C GLY A 46 25.42 12.02 11.83
N GLU A 47 24.23 12.17 11.26
CA GLU A 47 23.94 11.70 9.90
C GLU A 47 24.66 12.63 8.91
N LYS A 48 25.91 12.29 8.60
CA LYS A 48 26.36 12.48 7.23
C LYS A 48 25.30 11.78 6.37
N GLN A 49 24.45 12.56 5.72
CA GLN A 49 23.94 12.19 4.41
C GLN A 49 25.21 11.87 3.59
N GLU A 50 25.58 10.60 3.55
CA GLU A 50 26.17 10.08 2.33
C GLU A 50 25.14 10.41 1.26
N SER A 51 25.38 11.49 0.53
CA SER A 51 24.78 11.64 -0.78
C SER A 51 25.07 10.32 -1.48
N LYS A 52 24.05 9.47 -1.67
CA LYS A 52 24.09 8.44 -2.70
C LYS A 52 24.59 9.21 -3.92
N LYS A 53 25.83 8.93 -4.35
CA LYS A 53 26.33 9.48 -5.62
C LYS A 53 25.27 9.09 -6.63
N GLU A 54 24.55 10.08 -7.17
CA GLU A 54 23.73 9.91 -8.36
C GLU A 54 24.67 9.38 -9.44
N ASN A 55 24.75 8.07 -9.56
CA ASN A 55 25.38 7.42 -10.68
C ASN A 55 24.36 7.54 -11.80
N LYS A 56 24.21 8.76 -12.35
CA LYS A 56 23.39 9.00 -13.53
C LYS A 56 23.87 8.04 -14.60
N LEU A 57 22.96 7.14 -15.00
CA LEU A 57 23.24 6.17 -16.02
C LEU A 57 23.57 6.89 -17.34
N SER A 58 24.48 6.28 -18.10
CA SER A 58 24.80 6.73 -19.45
C SER A 58 23.78 6.19 -20.47
N LYS A 59 23.80 6.73 -21.69
CA LYS A 59 23.02 6.19 -22.81
C LYS A 59 23.40 4.74 -23.13
N GLU A 60 24.66 4.38 -22.94
CA GLU A 60 25.15 3.00 -23.04
C GLU A 60 24.53 2.10 -21.96
N ASP A 61 24.36 2.60 -20.74
CA ASP A 61 23.69 1.85 -19.65
C ASP A 61 22.21 1.66 -19.94
N TYR A 62 21.50 2.70 -20.40
CA TYR A 62 20.09 2.58 -20.80
C TYR A 62 19.89 1.52 -21.89
N THR A 63 20.79 1.49 -22.87
CA THR A 63 20.78 0.47 -23.94
C THR A 63 21.05 -0.93 -23.40
N LYS A 64 21.99 -1.06 -22.46
CA LYS A 64 22.35 -2.34 -21.84
C LYS A 64 21.21 -2.91 -20.99
N TYR A 65 20.55 -2.07 -20.20
CA TYR A 65 19.42 -2.48 -19.36
C TYR A 65 18.11 -2.57 -20.13
N VAL A 66 18.08 -2.05 -21.37
CA VAL A 66 16.86 -1.94 -22.18
C VAL A 66 15.81 -1.11 -21.43
N VAL A 67 16.23 0.03 -20.88
CA VAL A 67 15.36 0.91 -20.09
C VAL A 67 14.16 1.37 -20.91
N ASP A 68 12.98 1.20 -20.35
CA ASP A 68 11.73 1.58 -21.00
C ASP A 68 10.67 1.83 -19.93
N GLU A 69 10.64 3.07 -19.45
CA GLU A 69 9.71 3.47 -18.40
C GLU A 69 8.30 3.75 -18.94
N LEU A 70 8.03 3.46 -20.22
CA LEU A 70 6.68 3.41 -20.80
C LEU A 70 6.09 2.01 -20.85
N GLY A 71 6.84 0.98 -20.43
CA GLY A 71 6.35 -0.39 -20.40
C GLY A 71 5.25 -0.63 -19.36
N ASN A 72 4.57 -1.77 -19.48
CA ASN A 72 3.44 -2.13 -18.64
C ASN A 72 3.86 -2.54 -17.22
N VAL A 73 3.00 -2.30 -16.25
CA VAL A 73 3.19 -2.61 -14.83
C VAL A 73 2.14 -3.64 -14.39
N PRO A 74 2.55 -4.82 -13.90
CA PRO A 74 1.62 -5.79 -13.33
C PRO A 74 1.06 -5.28 -11.99
N VAL A 75 -0.27 -5.24 -11.89
CA VAL A 75 -0.99 -5.08 -10.63
C VAL A 75 -1.69 -6.40 -10.32
N MET A 76 -1.16 -7.17 -9.38
CA MET A 76 -1.65 -8.50 -9.05
C MET A 76 -2.85 -8.43 -8.11
N MET A 77 -3.88 -9.20 -8.40
CA MET A 77 -5.10 -9.34 -7.62
C MET A 77 -5.18 -10.74 -7.00
N TYR A 78 -5.01 -10.80 -5.69
CA TYR A 78 -5.23 -11.98 -4.84
C TYR A 78 -6.52 -11.81 -4.04
N HIS A 79 -7.11 -12.90 -3.55
CA HIS A 79 -8.10 -12.82 -2.46
C HIS A 79 -7.59 -13.66 -1.29
N GLY A 80 -7.89 -14.97 -1.21
CA GLY A 80 -7.52 -15.78 -0.05
C GLY A 80 -6.28 -16.64 -0.23
N ILE A 81 -5.44 -16.71 0.81
CA ILE A 81 -4.23 -17.56 0.85
C ILE A 81 -4.40 -18.69 1.87
N HIS A 82 -4.46 -19.93 1.41
CA HIS A 82 -4.81 -21.09 2.23
C HIS A 82 -3.60 -21.97 2.56
N ASN A 83 -3.46 -22.36 3.82
CA ASN A 83 -2.44 -23.31 4.24
C ASN A 83 -2.86 -24.77 3.96
N ILE A 84 -3.06 -25.09 2.69
CA ILE A 84 -3.40 -26.43 2.17
C ILE A 84 -2.35 -26.77 1.10
N PRO A 85 -1.79 -27.98 1.07
CA PRO A 85 -0.88 -28.40 0.01
C PRO A 85 -1.50 -28.27 -1.39
N SER A 86 -0.77 -27.77 -2.38
CA SER A 86 -1.31 -27.55 -3.73
C SER A 86 -1.85 -28.82 -4.38
N ASN A 87 -1.23 -29.96 -4.12
CA ASN A 87 -1.65 -31.27 -4.63
C ASN A 87 -2.93 -31.84 -3.96
N GLU A 88 -3.40 -31.23 -2.86
CA GLU A 88 -4.62 -31.64 -2.16
C GLU A 88 -5.85 -30.79 -2.54
N THR A 89 -5.67 -29.72 -3.30
CA THR A 89 -6.76 -28.80 -3.69
C THR A 89 -7.70 -29.40 -4.74
N GLY A 90 -7.19 -30.30 -5.58
CA GLY A 90 -7.91 -30.79 -6.77
C GLY A 90 -7.92 -29.82 -7.95
N TYR A 91 -7.24 -28.67 -7.85
CA TYR A 91 -7.13 -27.67 -8.91
C TYR A 91 -5.67 -27.49 -9.36
N ILE A 92 -5.49 -26.87 -10.51
CA ILE A 92 -4.16 -26.63 -11.09
C ILE A 92 -3.44 -25.48 -10.39
N GLY A 93 -2.10 -25.55 -10.35
CA GLY A 93 -1.22 -24.43 -9.99
C GLY A 93 -1.34 -23.94 -8.54
N GLY A 94 -2.10 -24.64 -7.69
CA GLY A 94 -2.39 -24.20 -6.33
C GLY A 94 -3.57 -23.23 -6.24
N ASN A 95 -4.46 -23.20 -7.25
CA ASN A 95 -5.82 -22.71 -7.05
C ASN A 95 -6.52 -23.56 -5.98
N VAL A 96 -7.48 -22.99 -5.25
CA VAL A 96 -8.28 -23.67 -4.21
C VAL A 96 -9.77 -23.68 -4.59
N ASP A 97 -10.14 -22.89 -5.59
CA ASP A 97 -11.47 -22.81 -6.17
C ASP A 97 -11.39 -22.82 -7.71
N VAL A 98 -12.55 -23.01 -8.35
CA VAL A 98 -12.64 -23.05 -9.81
C VAL A 98 -12.43 -21.68 -10.46
N ASP A 99 -12.79 -20.60 -9.75
CA ASP A 99 -12.75 -19.24 -10.28
C ASP A 99 -11.40 -18.55 -10.05
N GLY A 100 -10.47 -19.20 -9.33
CA GLY A 100 -9.10 -18.73 -9.15
C GLY A 100 -8.96 -17.52 -8.23
N TYR A 101 -9.87 -17.35 -7.27
CA TYR A 101 -9.75 -16.29 -6.25
C TYR A 101 -9.07 -16.76 -4.97
N GLN A 102 -8.94 -18.07 -4.78
CA GLN A 102 -8.34 -18.69 -3.62
C GLN A 102 -7.08 -19.43 -4.06
N ARG A 103 -5.95 -19.16 -3.38
CA ARG A 103 -4.63 -19.70 -3.73
C ARG A 103 -3.98 -20.35 -2.53
N THR A 104 -3.17 -21.38 -2.73
CA THR A 104 -2.41 -21.98 -1.63
C THR A 104 -1.25 -21.10 -1.19
N ALA A 105 -0.88 -21.23 0.08
CA ALA A 105 0.31 -20.64 0.67
C ALA A 105 1.59 -21.13 -0.02
N GLU A 106 1.59 -22.35 -0.55
CA GLU A 106 2.69 -22.89 -1.35
C GLU A 106 2.84 -22.14 -2.68
N ALA A 107 1.75 -22.01 -3.45
CA ALA A 107 1.77 -21.32 -4.73
C ALA A 107 2.06 -19.82 -4.56
N PHE A 108 1.51 -19.16 -3.54
CA PHE A 108 1.83 -17.76 -3.29
C PHE A 108 3.32 -17.53 -2.99
N ARG A 109 4.00 -18.43 -2.27
CA ARG A 109 5.46 -18.35 -2.10
C ARG A 109 6.21 -18.52 -3.41
N GLN A 110 5.72 -19.37 -4.31
CA GLN A 110 6.30 -19.56 -5.64
C GLN A 110 6.11 -18.32 -6.50
N ASP A 111 4.95 -17.67 -6.45
CA ASP A 111 4.70 -16.39 -7.15
C ASP A 111 5.71 -15.32 -6.70
N LEU A 112 5.84 -15.12 -5.38
CA LEU A 112 6.77 -14.12 -4.83
C LEU A 112 8.22 -14.40 -5.25
N GLN A 113 8.62 -15.67 -5.21
CA GLN A 113 9.95 -16.10 -5.64
C GLN A 113 10.14 -15.84 -7.14
N PHE A 114 9.15 -16.17 -7.97
CA PHE A 114 9.15 -15.89 -9.40
C PHE A 114 9.27 -14.39 -9.70
N TYR A 115 8.50 -13.53 -9.02
CA TYR A 115 8.60 -12.08 -9.18
C TYR A 115 10.00 -11.57 -8.86
N TYR A 116 10.56 -11.99 -7.72
CA TYR A 116 11.91 -11.59 -7.31
C TYR A 116 12.98 -12.06 -8.32
N ASP A 117 12.95 -13.33 -8.72
CA ASP A 117 13.95 -13.93 -9.62
C ASP A 117 13.89 -13.31 -11.03
N ASN A 118 12.72 -12.89 -11.48
CA ASN A 118 12.52 -12.24 -12.78
C ASN A 118 12.71 -10.71 -12.76
N GLY A 119 13.27 -10.19 -11.67
CA GLY A 119 13.69 -8.80 -11.55
C GLY A 119 12.54 -7.83 -11.32
N TYR A 120 11.39 -8.29 -10.84
CA TYR A 120 10.36 -7.39 -10.34
C TYR A 120 10.74 -6.83 -8.95
N ARG A 121 10.12 -5.73 -8.57
CA ARG A 121 10.29 -5.01 -7.29
C ARG A 121 8.96 -4.50 -6.82
N MET A 122 8.58 -4.85 -5.59
CA MET A 122 7.30 -4.43 -5.06
C MET A 122 7.29 -2.91 -4.84
N ILE A 123 6.21 -2.26 -5.27
CA ILE A 123 5.92 -0.87 -4.97
C ILE A 123 4.51 -0.74 -4.42
N ARG A 124 4.23 0.35 -3.71
CA ARG A 124 2.87 0.63 -3.25
C ARG A 124 2.00 0.95 -4.46
N LEU A 125 0.76 0.48 -4.43
CA LEU A 125 -0.21 0.80 -5.49
C LEU A 125 -0.44 2.32 -5.62
N ASN A 126 -0.45 3.02 -4.48
CA ASN A 126 -0.58 4.48 -4.47
C ASN A 126 0.61 5.17 -5.15
N ASP A 127 1.81 4.63 -5.03
CA ASP A 127 3.00 5.18 -5.69
C ASP A 127 2.92 4.98 -7.21
N TYR A 128 2.49 3.80 -7.66
CA TYR A 128 2.22 3.52 -9.07
C TYR A 128 1.20 4.52 -9.67
N ILE A 129 0.04 4.69 -9.03
CA ILE A 129 -1.02 5.59 -9.51
C ILE A 129 -0.54 7.05 -9.63
N ASN A 130 0.37 7.47 -8.74
CA ASN A 130 0.89 8.84 -8.70
C ASN A 130 2.21 9.02 -9.47
N GLY A 131 2.69 8.01 -10.20
CA GLY A 131 3.95 8.09 -10.95
C GLY A 131 5.21 8.14 -10.08
N ASN A 132 5.15 7.70 -8.83
CA ASN A 132 6.28 7.68 -7.89
C ASN A 132 7.02 6.34 -7.94
N ILE A 133 7.70 6.04 -9.04
CA ILE A 133 8.44 4.78 -9.20
C ILE A 133 9.88 4.96 -8.70
N ASP A 134 10.26 4.25 -7.62
CA ASP A 134 11.64 4.13 -7.10
C ASP A 134 12.06 2.66 -7.14
N VAL A 135 12.51 2.22 -8.32
CA VAL A 135 12.89 0.84 -8.62
C VAL A 135 14.29 0.85 -9.19
N GLU A 136 15.12 -0.13 -8.84
CA GLU A 136 16.52 -0.15 -9.29
C GLU A 136 16.65 -0.29 -10.82
N ALA A 137 17.72 0.25 -11.37
CA ALA A 137 18.02 0.16 -12.80
C ALA A 137 17.94 -1.27 -13.34
N GLY A 138 17.21 -1.45 -14.45
CA GLY A 138 17.01 -2.75 -15.10
C GLY A 138 16.01 -3.67 -14.39
N LYS A 139 15.34 -3.20 -13.33
CA LYS A 139 14.25 -3.90 -12.64
C LYS A 139 12.89 -3.33 -13.03
N SER A 140 11.83 -4.04 -12.68
CA SER A 140 10.46 -3.70 -13.05
C SER A 140 9.56 -3.56 -11.82
N PRO A 141 8.70 -2.54 -11.71
CA PRO A 141 7.72 -2.45 -10.63
C PRO A 141 6.68 -3.58 -10.71
N ILE A 142 6.16 -3.99 -9.56
CA ILE A 142 4.96 -4.83 -9.42
C ILE A 142 4.15 -4.37 -8.21
N CYS A 143 2.82 -4.33 -8.33
CA CYS A 143 1.92 -4.06 -7.21
C CYS A 143 1.20 -5.34 -6.80
N LEU A 144 0.98 -5.54 -5.49
CA LEU A 144 0.15 -6.62 -4.96
C LEU A 144 -1.08 -6.06 -4.26
N THR A 145 -2.24 -6.62 -4.61
CA THR A 145 -3.53 -6.27 -4.03
C THR A 145 -4.25 -7.52 -3.51
N PHE A 146 -4.96 -7.37 -2.40
CA PHE A 146 -5.78 -8.42 -1.79
C PHE A 146 -7.18 -7.88 -1.56
N ASP A 147 -8.19 -8.54 -2.13
CA ASP A 147 -9.58 -8.13 -2.00
C ASP A 147 -10.29 -8.89 -0.86
N ASP A 148 -11.50 -8.43 -0.51
CA ASP A 148 -12.43 -8.99 0.49
C ASP A 148 -12.10 -8.89 1.99
N GLY A 149 -10.85 -8.59 2.35
CA GLY A 149 -10.42 -8.60 3.75
C GLY A 149 -10.66 -9.97 4.40
N LEU A 150 -10.17 -11.03 3.76
CA LEU A 150 -10.33 -12.38 4.29
C LEU A 150 -9.45 -12.58 5.53
N GLU A 151 -9.89 -13.41 6.47
CA GLU A 151 -9.13 -13.78 7.67
C GLU A 151 -7.72 -14.29 7.32
N ASN A 152 -7.61 -15.07 6.25
CA ASN A 152 -6.36 -15.64 5.79
C ASN A 152 -5.44 -14.64 5.02
N ASN A 153 -5.83 -13.37 4.88
CA ASN A 153 -4.90 -12.31 4.50
C ASN A 153 -3.95 -11.95 5.65
N ILE A 154 -4.48 -11.93 6.87
CA ILE A 154 -3.70 -11.71 8.09
C ILE A 154 -4.40 -12.41 9.26
N LEU A 155 -4.00 -13.65 9.52
CA LEU A 155 -4.61 -14.48 10.55
C LEU A 155 -3.89 -14.26 11.88
N VAL A 156 -4.61 -13.76 12.89
CA VAL A 156 -4.11 -13.58 14.25
C VAL A 156 -4.38 -14.85 15.07
N THR A 157 -3.32 -15.43 15.62
CA THR A 157 -3.36 -16.68 16.41
C THR A 157 -3.39 -16.43 17.93
N GLY A 158 -3.31 -15.16 18.34
CA GLY A 158 -3.30 -14.70 19.72
C GLY A 158 -2.43 -13.45 19.86
N THR A 159 -2.15 -13.06 21.10
CA THR A 159 -1.26 -11.94 21.42
C THR A 159 -0.09 -12.38 22.30
N ASP A 160 1.03 -11.67 22.23
CA ASP A 160 2.14 -11.82 23.17
C ASP A 160 1.83 -11.14 24.52
N LYS A 161 2.80 -11.15 25.45
CA LYS A 161 2.60 -10.58 26.80
C LYS A 161 2.51 -9.06 26.78
N GLU A 162 3.03 -8.44 25.74
CA GLU A 162 3.07 -7.01 25.50
C GLU A 162 1.82 -6.53 24.74
N GLY A 163 0.99 -7.45 24.26
CA GLY A 163 -0.26 -7.18 23.55
C GLY A 163 -0.11 -7.10 22.03
N ASN A 164 1.05 -7.45 21.47
CA ASN A 164 1.24 -7.49 20.02
C ASN A 164 0.61 -8.74 19.43
N ILE A 165 0.05 -8.64 18.23
CA ILE A 165 -0.58 -9.75 17.53
C ILE A 165 0.45 -10.79 17.05
N ASN A 166 0.14 -12.07 17.23
CA ASN A 166 0.88 -13.19 16.66
C ASN A 166 0.26 -13.57 15.31
N ILE A 167 0.97 -13.31 14.22
CA ILE A 167 0.50 -13.55 12.85
C ILE A 167 0.87 -14.98 12.42
N ASP A 168 -0.10 -15.72 11.88
CA ASP A 168 0.14 -17.05 11.30
C ASP A 168 1.14 -16.97 10.14
N PRO A 169 2.22 -17.78 10.14
CA PRO A 169 3.27 -17.68 9.11
C PRO A 169 2.86 -18.17 7.71
N ASN A 170 1.67 -18.75 7.56
CA ASN A 170 1.13 -19.27 6.31
C ASN A 170 -0.05 -18.45 5.75
N CYS A 171 -0.53 -17.43 6.48
CA CYS A 171 -1.40 -16.41 5.90
C CYS A 171 -0.62 -15.46 4.97
N ALA A 172 -1.32 -14.65 4.17
CA ALA A 172 -0.67 -13.79 3.18
C ALA A 172 0.40 -12.87 3.79
N VAL A 173 0.06 -12.13 4.86
CA VAL A 173 1.00 -11.25 5.56
C VAL A 173 2.15 -12.02 6.21
N GLY A 174 1.90 -13.18 6.83
CA GLY A 174 2.97 -13.99 7.42
C GLY A 174 4.01 -14.43 6.39
N ILE A 175 3.56 -14.74 5.17
CA ILE A 175 4.42 -15.07 4.03
C ILE A 175 5.17 -13.84 3.54
N LEU A 176 4.49 -12.71 3.35
CA LEU A 176 5.11 -11.44 2.94
C LEU A 176 6.20 -11.01 3.92
N GLU A 177 5.94 -11.04 5.22
CA GLU A 177 6.92 -10.69 6.26
C GLU A 177 8.10 -11.66 6.31
N SER A 178 7.87 -12.95 6.05
CA SER A 178 8.95 -13.93 5.89
C SER A 178 9.81 -13.62 4.66
N PHE A 179 9.18 -13.21 3.56
CA PHE A 179 9.86 -12.82 2.33
C PHE A 179 10.66 -11.53 2.50
N LYS A 180 10.11 -10.53 3.21
CA LYS A 180 10.75 -9.27 3.59
C LYS A 180 12.04 -9.49 4.39
N LYS A 181 12.01 -10.43 5.34
CA LYS A 181 13.21 -10.84 6.10
C LYS A 181 14.24 -11.55 5.24
N LYS A 182 13.79 -12.35 4.28
CA LYS A 182 14.65 -13.13 3.38
C LYS A 182 15.32 -12.26 2.31
N TYR A 183 14.61 -11.26 1.79
CA TYR A 183 15.03 -10.37 0.71
C TYR A 183 14.82 -8.89 1.08
N PRO A 184 15.72 -8.29 1.88
CA PRO A 184 15.60 -6.90 2.32
C PRO A 184 15.61 -5.87 1.16
N ASP A 185 16.08 -6.25 -0.02
CA ASP A 185 16.14 -5.43 -1.23
C ASP A 185 14.82 -5.41 -2.03
N PHE A 186 13.85 -6.28 -1.72
CA PHE A 186 12.64 -6.43 -2.55
C PHE A 186 11.54 -5.40 -2.25
N ASN A 187 11.69 -4.61 -1.18
CA ASN A 187 10.72 -3.60 -0.72
C ASN A 187 9.29 -4.15 -0.51
N VAL A 188 9.17 -5.23 0.27
CA VAL A 188 7.88 -5.93 0.42
C VAL A 188 6.77 -5.02 0.96
N THR A 189 5.71 -4.90 0.16
CA THR A 189 4.48 -4.15 0.46
C THR A 189 3.30 -4.73 -0.32
N ALA A 190 2.08 -4.38 0.07
CA ALA A 190 0.83 -4.76 -0.59
C ALA A 190 -0.33 -3.85 -0.12
N THR A 191 -1.41 -3.80 -0.89
CA THR A 191 -2.64 -3.10 -0.54
C THR A 191 -3.78 -4.09 -0.27
N PHE A 192 -4.44 -3.97 0.87
CA PHE A 192 -5.57 -4.80 1.28
C PHE A 192 -6.87 -4.01 1.20
N PHE A 193 -7.83 -4.47 0.41
CA PHE A 193 -9.14 -3.85 0.24
C PHE A 193 -10.17 -4.55 1.12
N VAL A 194 -10.76 -3.80 2.04
CA VAL A 194 -11.68 -4.35 3.05
C VAL A 194 -13.11 -3.91 2.83
N ASN A 195 -14.06 -4.76 3.24
CA ASN A 195 -15.48 -4.46 3.30
C ASN A 195 -15.94 -4.17 4.74
N GLY A 196 -17.25 -4.10 4.99
CA GLY A 196 -17.81 -3.86 6.32
C GLY A 196 -17.41 -4.90 7.38
N GLY A 197 -16.94 -6.08 6.97
CA GLY A 197 -16.39 -7.12 7.85
C GLY A 197 -14.92 -6.93 8.25
N LEU A 198 -14.22 -5.97 7.65
CA LEU A 198 -12.78 -5.75 7.78
C LEU A 198 -12.01 -7.05 7.49
N PHE A 199 -11.19 -7.56 8.42
CA PHE A 199 -10.44 -8.81 8.27
C PHE A 199 -11.14 -10.03 8.89
N ARG A 200 -12.45 -9.93 9.12
CA ARG A 200 -13.32 -10.98 9.70
C ARG A 200 -12.85 -11.50 11.06
N GLN A 201 -12.09 -10.67 11.79
CA GLN A 201 -11.58 -10.97 13.12
C GLN A 201 -11.98 -9.83 14.07
N PRO A 202 -13.26 -9.72 14.50
CA PRO A 202 -13.76 -8.56 15.25
C PRO A 202 -12.95 -8.19 16.49
N GLU A 203 -12.34 -9.18 17.16
CA GLU A 203 -11.45 -8.96 18.31
C GLU A 203 -10.14 -8.24 17.92
N TYR A 204 -9.63 -8.46 16.71
CA TYR A 204 -8.31 -8.00 16.26
C TYR A 204 -8.36 -6.97 15.13
N ASN A 205 -9.51 -6.73 14.49
CA ASN A 205 -9.62 -5.92 13.28
C ASN A 205 -8.95 -4.54 13.39
N GLU A 206 -9.17 -3.81 14.50
CA GLU A 206 -8.48 -2.53 14.71
C GLU A 206 -6.96 -2.66 14.82
N GLN A 207 -6.48 -3.67 15.57
CA GLN A 207 -5.06 -3.93 15.74
C GLN A 207 -4.41 -4.35 14.42
N ILE A 208 -5.08 -5.19 13.65
CA ILE A 208 -4.66 -5.63 12.32
C ILE A 208 -4.48 -4.43 11.39
N ILE A 209 -5.48 -3.55 11.28
CA ILE A 209 -5.43 -2.40 10.36
C ILE A 209 -4.29 -1.44 10.74
N LYS A 210 -4.14 -1.14 12.04
CA LYS A 210 -3.04 -0.31 12.54
C LYS A 210 -1.68 -0.95 12.25
N TRP A 211 -1.56 -2.26 12.54
CA TRP A 211 -0.33 -3.02 12.30
C TRP A 211 0.06 -3.01 10.81
N LEU A 212 -0.90 -3.19 9.90
CA LEU A 212 -0.63 -3.16 8.45
C LEU A 212 0.00 -1.84 8.02
N VAL A 213 -0.60 -0.71 8.40
CA VAL A 213 -0.09 0.62 8.06
C VAL A 213 1.28 0.87 8.69
N GLU A 214 1.45 0.53 9.97
CA GLU A 214 2.73 0.69 10.69
C GLU A 214 3.86 -0.15 10.08
N ASN A 215 3.54 -1.26 9.40
CA ASN A 215 4.51 -2.18 8.80
C ASN A 215 4.70 -2.00 7.30
N GLY A 216 4.16 -0.93 6.71
CA GLY A 216 4.40 -0.54 5.33
C GLY A 216 3.43 -1.12 4.31
N TYR A 217 2.27 -1.60 4.75
CA TYR A 217 1.16 -2.01 3.90
C TYR A 217 0.11 -0.91 3.80
N ASP A 218 -0.77 -1.03 2.81
CA ASP A 218 -1.90 -0.13 2.59
C ASP A 218 -3.23 -0.81 2.88
N VAL A 219 -4.21 -0.04 3.37
CA VAL A 219 -5.61 -0.49 3.52
C VAL A 219 -6.52 0.42 2.71
N GLY A 220 -7.34 -0.18 1.84
CA GLY A 220 -8.27 0.49 0.93
C GLY A 220 -9.69 -0.04 1.06
N ASN A 221 -10.55 0.41 0.15
CA ASN A 221 -12.00 0.22 0.21
C ASN A 221 -12.48 -0.86 -0.77
N HIS A 222 -13.30 -1.82 -0.32
CA HIS A 222 -13.94 -2.81 -1.17
C HIS A 222 -15.48 -2.76 -1.11
N THR A 223 -16.03 -1.60 -0.79
CA THR A 223 -17.45 -1.35 -0.48
C THR A 223 -17.93 -2.11 0.76
N TYR A 224 -19.03 -1.66 1.36
CA TYR A 224 -19.45 -2.21 2.65
C TYR A 224 -20.01 -3.63 2.54
N SER A 225 -20.89 -3.84 1.56
CA SER A 225 -21.61 -5.10 1.36
C SER A 225 -21.15 -5.90 0.14
N HIS A 226 -20.07 -5.48 -0.53
CA HIS A 226 -19.59 -6.07 -1.78
C HIS A 226 -20.66 -5.95 -2.90
N VAL A 227 -21.09 -4.71 -3.15
CA VAL A 227 -22.22 -4.40 -4.05
C VAL A 227 -21.85 -4.54 -5.53
N ASP A 228 -22.76 -5.05 -6.35
CA ASP A 228 -22.67 -4.94 -7.82
C ASP A 228 -23.19 -3.56 -8.28
N PHE A 229 -22.26 -2.71 -8.72
CA PHE A 229 -22.57 -1.35 -9.14
C PHE A 229 -23.40 -1.27 -10.43
N THR A 230 -23.53 -2.35 -11.19
CA THR A 230 -24.42 -2.37 -12.38
C THR A 230 -25.90 -2.49 -12.01
N THR A 231 -26.20 -2.86 -10.76
CA THR A 231 -27.57 -3.10 -10.28
C THR A 231 -27.99 -2.17 -9.14
N THR A 232 -27.15 -1.20 -8.80
CA THR A 232 -27.35 -0.25 -7.69
C THR A 232 -27.70 1.15 -8.20
N ASP A 233 -28.19 2.02 -7.31
CA ASP A 233 -28.37 3.44 -7.59
C ASP A 233 -27.25 4.30 -6.97
N GLY A 234 -27.17 5.57 -7.39
CA GLY A 234 -26.14 6.48 -6.93
C GLY A 234 -26.14 6.75 -5.42
N GLN A 235 -27.31 6.71 -4.76
CA GLN A 235 -27.39 6.92 -3.31
C GLN A 235 -26.83 5.72 -2.56
N ILE A 236 -27.15 4.50 -3.00
CA ILE A 236 -26.60 3.26 -2.43
C ILE A 236 -25.10 3.20 -2.71
N ALA A 237 -24.65 3.51 -3.94
CA ALA A 237 -23.24 3.57 -4.27
C ALA A 237 -22.44 4.48 -3.31
N GLN A 238 -22.98 5.66 -2.99
CA GLN A 238 -22.34 6.57 -2.04
C GLN A 238 -22.33 6.05 -0.61
N GLN A 239 -23.38 5.32 -0.20
CA GLN A 239 -23.42 4.69 1.13
C GLN A 239 -22.41 3.55 1.23
N GLU A 240 -22.31 2.74 0.20
CA GLU A 240 -21.41 1.58 0.11
C GLU A 240 -19.95 2.01 0.17
N VAL A 241 -19.55 3.02 -0.61
CA VAL A 241 -18.18 3.54 -0.60
C VAL A 241 -17.91 4.35 0.67
N GLY A 242 -18.77 5.31 0.98
CA GLY A 242 -18.53 6.26 2.07
C GLY A 242 -18.53 5.63 3.46
N SER A 243 -19.25 4.52 3.67
CA SER A 243 -19.26 3.82 4.96
C SER A 243 -17.93 3.14 5.29
N VAL A 244 -17.29 2.48 4.32
CA VAL A 244 -15.97 1.88 4.53
C VAL A 244 -14.92 2.97 4.75
N TYR A 245 -14.96 4.07 4.00
CA TYR A 245 -14.06 5.21 4.28
C TYR A 245 -14.27 5.79 5.68
N ALA A 246 -15.51 5.92 6.15
CA ALA A 246 -15.79 6.38 7.50
C ALA A 246 -15.21 5.42 8.56
N MET A 247 -15.33 4.09 8.35
CA MET A 247 -14.73 3.08 9.23
C MET A 247 -13.21 3.17 9.25
N LEU A 248 -12.56 3.27 8.09
CA LEU A 248 -11.10 3.40 8.00
C LEU A 248 -10.61 4.70 8.63
N ASP A 249 -11.30 5.81 8.41
CA ASP A 249 -10.99 7.10 9.03
C ASP A 249 -11.12 7.07 10.56
N GLU A 250 -12.02 6.26 11.13
CA GLU A 250 -12.12 6.08 12.58
C GLU A 250 -10.93 5.28 13.16
N ILE A 251 -10.40 4.30 12.41
CA ILE A 251 -9.35 3.38 12.88
C ILE A 251 -7.94 3.93 12.62
N ILE A 252 -7.70 4.47 11.42
CA ILE A 252 -6.43 4.99 10.92
C ILE A 252 -6.63 6.33 10.19
N PRO A 253 -6.98 7.42 10.91
CA PRO A 253 -7.30 8.71 10.32
C PRO A 253 -6.20 9.20 9.38
N GLY A 254 -6.55 9.49 8.12
CA GLY A 254 -5.64 10.01 7.10
C GLY A 254 -4.53 9.05 6.62
N GLN A 255 -4.57 7.77 7.00
CA GLN A 255 -3.53 6.80 6.64
C GLN A 255 -4.02 5.65 5.73
N TYR A 256 -5.31 5.59 5.42
CA TYR A 256 -5.85 4.68 4.42
C TYR A 256 -5.66 5.24 3.00
N VAL A 257 -5.65 4.36 1.98
CA VAL A 257 -5.60 4.80 0.57
C VAL A 257 -7.00 5.10 0.05
N ASN A 258 -7.12 6.18 -0.73
CA ASN A 258 -8.36 6.60 -1.37
C ASN A 258 -8.61 5.81 -2.66
N ILE A 259 -8.57 4.47 -2.57
CA ILE A 259 -8.70 3.56 -3.71
C ILE A 259 -9.84 2.60 -3.41
N VAL A 260 -10.69 2.37 -4.41
CA VAL A 260 -11.77 1.36 -4.35
C VAL A 260 -11.40 0.19 -5.26
N ALA A 261 -11.20 -1.00 -4.71
CA ALA A 261 -11.28 -2.21 -5.52
C ALA A 261 -12.76 -2.46 -5.83
N LEU A 262 -13.13 -2.53 -7.11
CA LEU A 262 -14.53 -2.65 -7.50
C LEU A 262 -15.01 -4.10 -7.31
N PRO A 263 -16.05 -4.35 -6.50
CA PRO A 263 -16.66 -5.68 -6.40
C PRO A 263 -17.08 -6.18 -7.78
N PHE A 264 -16.71 -7.42 -8.10
CA PHE A 264 -16.92 -8.04 -9.42
C PHE A 264 -16.29 -7.28 -10.61
N GLY A 265 -15.46 -6.25 -10.36
CA GLY A 265 -15.00 -5.31 -11.39
C GLY A 265 -16.10 -4.39 -11.93
N SER A 266 -17.25 -4.30 -11.25
CA SER A 266 -18.38 -3.48 -11.65
C SER A 266 -18.21 -2.02 -11.19
N PRO A 267 -18.56 -1.01 -12.01
CA PRO A 267 -18.91 -1.12 -13.42
C PRO A 267 -17.68 -1.37 -14.30
N TYR A 268 -17.89 -2.03 -15.45
CA TYR A 268 -16.82 -2.48 -16.35
C TYR A 268 -16.26 -1.38 -17.27
N SER A 269 -16.67 -0.12 -17.09
CA SER A 269 -16.21 1.02 -17.90
C SER A 269 -16.19 2.30 -17.06
N TYR A 270 -15.18 3.12 -17.30
CA TYR A 270 -15.02 4.42 -16.64
C TYR A 270 -16.09 5.45 -17.07
N ASP A 271 -16.79 5.23 -18.17
CA ASP A 271 -17.88 6.09 -18.63
C ASP A 271 -19.25 5.72 -18.02
N HIS A 272 -19.30 4.73 -17.12
CA HIS A 272 -20.55 4.27 -16.51
C HIS A 272 -21.15 5.32 -15.57
N GLU A 273 -22.49 5.41 -15.53
CA GLU A 273 -23.22 6.42 -14.75
C GLU A 273 -22.97 6.37 -13.23
N MET A 274 -22.47 5.24 -12.72
CA MET A 274 -22.12 5.07 -11.30
C MET A 274 -20.75 5.64 -10.93
N ILE A 275 -19.84 5.84 -11.89
CA ILE A 275 -18.47 6.29 -11.63
C ILE A 275 -18.43 7.61 -10.83
N PRO A 276 -19.23 8.65 -11.13
CA PRO A 276 -19.23 9.87 -10.32
C PRO A 276 -19.59 9.66 -8.84
N TYR A 277 -20.46 8.70 -8.54
CA TYR A 277 -20.89 8.37 -7.19
C TYR A 277 -19.83 7.55 -6.44
N ILE A 278 -19.08 6.70 -7.14
CA ILE A 278 -17.93 5.98 -6.56
C ILE A 278 -16.77 6.94 -6.32
N GLN A 279 -16.55 7.87 -7.26
CA GLN A 279 -15.45 8.83 -7.23
C GLN A 279 -15.61 9.88 -6.12
N SER A 280 -16.82 10.34 -5.85
CA SER A 280 -17.05 11.33 -4.79
C SER A 280 -18.47 11.32 -4.25
N GLY A 281 -18.61 11.67 -2.98
CA GLY A 281 -19.91 11.73 -2.34
C GLY A 281 -19.89 12.23 -0.91
N LEU A 282 -21.06 12.19 -0.30
CA LEU A 282 -21.27 12.57 1.09
C LEU A 282 -21.85 11.39 1.85
N TYR A 283 -21.18 10.95 2.91
CA TYR A 283 -21.69 9.93 3.81
C TYR A 283 -21.68 10.45 5.26
N LYS A 284 -22.86 10.47 5.90
CA LYS A 284 -23.06 11.01 7.26
C LYS A 284 -22.43 12.40 7.48
N GLY A 285 -22.46 13.26 6.45
CA GLY A 285 -21.90 14.60 6.51
C GLY A 285 -20.38 14.69 6.32
N LYS A 286 -19.67 13.57 6.16
CA LYS A 286 -18.26 13.53 5.73
C LYS A 286 -18.20 13.38 4.21
N GLN A 287 -17.42 14.25 3.57
CA GLN A 287 -17.11 14.11 2.15
C GLN A 287 -16.02 13.06 1.97
N TYR A 288 -16.14 12.22 0.95
CA TYR A 288 -15.06 11.35 0.51
C TYR A 288 -14.70 11.63 -0.95
N THR A 289 -13.50 11.24 -1.33
CA THR A 289 -13.02 11.27 -2.71
C THR A 289 -12.19 10.03 -2.94
N THR A 290 -12.55 9.26 -3.96
CA THR A 290 -11.80 8.10 -4.44
C THR A 290 -10.89 8.58 -5.56
N GLN A 291 -9.59 8.38 -5.38
CA GLN A 291 -8.57 8.71 -6.38
C GLN A 291 -8.56 7.69 -7.52
N SER A 292 -8.75 6.40 -7.20
CA SER A 292 -8.63 5.33 -8.19
C SER A 292 -9.58 4.18 -7.91
N MET A 293 -9.99 3.50 -8.98
CA MET A 293 -10.88 2.35 -8.97
C MET A 293 -10.20 1.18 -9.67
N LEU A 294 -10.20 -0.01 -9.06
CA LEU A 294 -9.53 -1.19 -9.62
C LEU A 294 -10.53 -2.13 -10.27
N GLN A 295 -10.25 -2.53 -11.51
CA GLN A 295 -11.02 -3.49 -12.29
C GLN A 295 -10.76 -4.93 -11.84
N VAL A 296 -11.45 -5.90 -12.44
CA VAL A 296 -11.24 -7.33 -12.21
C VAL A 296 -10.49 -7.99 -13.37
N ALA A 297 -9.62 -8.95 -13.04
CA ALA A 297 -9.07 -10.00 -13.90
C ALA A 297 -8.90 -9.68 -15.40
N TRP A 298 -7.78 -9.06 -15.77
CA TRP A 298 -7.43 -8.75 -17.14
C TRP A 298 -5.91 -8.87 -17.36
N GLU A 299 -5.29 -7.81 -17.87
CA GLU A 299 -3.85 -7.74 -18.19
C GLU A 299 -3.10 -6.76 -17.27
N ALA A 300 -1.77 -6.73 -17.40
CA ALA A 300 -0.95 -5.65 -16.84
C ALA A 300 -1.42 -4.29 -17.37
N ASP A 301 -1.30 -3.26 -16.54
CA ASP A 301 -1.74 -1.92 -16.91
C ASP A 301 -0.58 -1.08 -17.46
N TYR A 302 -0.90 0.05 -18.07
CA TYR A 302 0.09 0.92 -18.70
C TYR A 302 1.04 1.55 -17.67
N SER A 303 2.25 1.92 -18.09
CA SER A 303 3.12 2.80 -17.29
C SER A 303 2.36 4.06 -16.84
N PRO A 304 2.61 4.57 -15.61
CA PRO A 304 2.00 5.83 -15.19
C PRO A 304 2.37 7.02 -16.08
N TYR A 305 3.44 6.88 -16.87
CA TYR A 305 3.94 7.90 -17.81
C TYR A 305 3.42 7.70 -19.24
N SER A 306 2.60 6.69 -19.50
CA SER A 306 1.99 6.46 -20.82
C SER A 306 0.78 7.38 -21.03
N ASN A 307 0.57 7.83 -22.27
CA ASN A 307 -0.63 8.58 -22.64
C ASN A 307 -1.92 7.72 -22.69
N GLN A 308 -1.78 6.39 -22.54
CA GLN A 308 -2.90 5.45 -22.42
C GLN A 308 -3.28 5.17 -20.97
N PHE A 309 -2.48 5.64 -19.99
CA PHE A 309 -2.74 5.39 -18.58
C PHE A 309 -3.91 6.22 -18.06
N ASN A 310 -4.86 5.54 -17.41
CA ASN A 310 -5.93 6.18 -16.67
C ASN A 310 -5.71 5.96 -15.16
N PRO A 311 -5.18 6.94 -14.41
CA PRO A 311 -4.93 6.78 -12.98
C PRO A 311 -6.21 6.55 -12.16
N ALA A 312 -7.38 6.88 -12.70
CA ALA A 312 -8.66 6.69 -12.04
C ALA A 312 -9.25 5.29 -12.22
N PHE A 313 -8.74 4.46 -13.14
CA PHE A 313 -9.36 3.19 -13.51
C PHE A 313 -8.34 2.13 -13.95
N ILE A 314 -7.86 1.35 -12.97
CA ILE A 314 -6.66 0.52 -13.09
C ILE A 314 -7.01 -0.93 -13.43
N LYS A 315 -6.31 -1.52 -14.40
CA LYS A 315 -6.40 -2.94 -14.76
C LYS A 315 -5.60 -3.78 -13.75
N ARG A 316 -6.01 -5.04 -13.56
CA ARG A 316 -5.32 -5.99 -12.67
C ARG A 316 -5.21 -7.36 -13.31
N ILE A 317 -4.18 -8.12 -12.93
CA ILE A 317 -4.01 -9.53 -13.28
C ILE A 317 -4.56 -10.38 -12.14
N ARG A 318 -5.47 -11.31 -12.43
CA ARG A 318 -5.92 -12.30 -11.43
C ARG A 318 -4.78 -13.27 -11.13
N ALA A 319 -4.46 -13.46 -9.87
CA ALA A 319 -3.40 -14.38 -9.44
C ALA A 319 -3.90 -15.84 -9.37
N TYR A 320 -4.14 -16.42 -10.54
CA TYR A 320 -4.59 -17.80 -10.70
C TYR A 320 -3.84 -18.50 -11.82
N ASP A 321 -3.89 -19.83 -11.83
CA ASP A 321 -3.27 -20.66 -12.86
C ASP A 321 -4.31 -21.32 -13.77
N ASN A 322 -4.02 -21.34 -15.07
CA ASN A 322 -4.86 -21.95 -16.09
C ASN A 322 -4.08 -22.41 -17.32
N ASN A 323 -2.84 -22.88 -17.14
CA ASN A 323 -1.94 -23.36 -18.23
C ASN A 323 -1.67 -22.31 -19.33
N GLY A 324 -1.47 -21.04 -18.97
CA GLY A 324 -1.18 -19.98 -19.94
C GLY A 324 -2.41 -19.49 -20.69
N GLN A 325 -3.62 -19.66 -20.15
CA GLN A 325 -4.89 -19.30 -20.82
C GLN A 325 -5.74 -18.34 -19.97
N ASP A 326 -6.70 -17.69 -20.63
CA ASP A 326 -7.73 -16.84 -19.99
C ASP A 326 -7.18 -15.72 -19.08
N PHE A 327 -6.05 -15.12 -19.48
CA PHE A 327 -5.37 -14.06 -18.72
C PHE A 327 -4.80 -14.52 -17.37
N ASP A 328 -4.41 -15.80 -17.25
CA ASP A 328 -3.69 -16.28 -16.07
C ASP A 328 -2.29 -15.67 -15.89
N ILE A 329 -1.61 -16.06 -14.82
CA ILE A 329 -0.28 -15.57 -14.49
C ILE A 329 0.71 -15.86 -15.63
N GLU A 330 0.75 -17.09 -16.14
CA GLU A 330 1.71 -17.48 -17.18
C GLU A 330 1.51 -16.66 -18.47
N MET A 331 0.27 -16.49 -18.94
CA MET A 331 -0.06 -15.71 -20.13
C MET A 331 0.38 -14.25 -20.00
N ASN A 332 0.10 -13.64 -18.86
CA ASN A 332 0.44 -12.25 -18.59
C ASN A 332 1.95 -12.03 -18.52
N PHE A 333 2.66 -12.88 -17.76
CA PHE A 333 4.09 -12.72 -17.58
C PHE A 333 4.90 -13.08 -18.83
N THR A 334 4.41 -13.99 -19.68
CA THR A 334 4.96 -14.22 -21.02
C THR A 334 4.88 -12.95 -21.88
N THR A 335 3.74 -12.25 -21.83
CA THR A 335 3.57 -10.97 -22.56
C THR A 335 4.52 -9.89 -22.02
N LEU A 336 4.69 -9.85 -20.70
CA LEU A 336 5.55 -8.89 -20.01
C LEU A 336 7.05 -9.08 -20.29
N GLU A 337 7.50 -10.24 -20.78
CA GLU A 337 8.91 -10.45 -21.16
C GLU A 337 9.43 -9.39 -22.15
N THR A 338 8.54 -8.85 -23.00
CA THR A 338 8.89 -7.84 -24.02
C THR A 338 8.18 -6.50 -23.85
N THR A 339 7.25 -6.39 -22.91
CA THR A 339 6.38 -5.20 -22.77
C THR A 339 6.48 -4.52 -21.41
N LYS A 340 7.14 -5.13 -20.42
CA LYS A 340 7.19 -4.59 -19.05
C LYS A 340 7.97 -3.28 -18.96
N TYR A 341 7.59 -2.48 -17.98
CA TYR A 341 8.36 -1.32 -17.53
C TYR A 341 9.76 -1.77 -17.10
N ILE A 342 10.80 -1.07 -17.55
CA ILE A 342 12.18 -1.30 -17.10
C ILE A 342 12.76 0.02 -16.60
N SER A 343 13.05 0.09 -15.31
CA SER A 343 13.48 1.34 -14.66
C SER A 343 14.89 1.75 -15.02
N ASP A 344 15.12 3.06 -15.02
CA ASP A 344 16.44 3.66 -15.12
C ASP A 344 17.17 3.76 -13.77
N GLY A 345 16.47 3.55 -12.64
CA GLY A 345 17.04 3.61 -11.31
C GLY A 345 17.08 5.00 -10.67
N ASP A 346 16.48 6.04 -11.28
CA ASP A 346 16.39 7.38 -10.69
C ASP A 346 14.92 7.85 -10.62
N PRO A 347 14.36 8.03 -9.42
CA PRO A 347 12.95 8.39 -9.26
C PRO A 347 12.59 9.78 -9.82
N ASN A 348 13.58 10.61 -10.19
CA ASN A 348 13.37 11.97 -10.70
C ASN A 348 13.43 12.07 -12.24
N THR A 349 13.64 10.95 -12.92
CA THR A 349 13.72 10.88 -14.38
C THR A 349 12.63 9.98 -14.96
N ILE A 350 12.39 10.16 -16.25
CA ILE A 350 11.60 9.25 -17.08
C ILE A 350 12.46 8.95 -18.31
N VAL A 351 12.98 7.74 -18.43
CA VAL A 351 13.87 7.35 -19.51
C VAL A 351 13.17 6.40 -20.48
N ILE A 352 13.15 6.79 -21.76
CA ILE A 352 12.41 6.06 -22.79
C ILE A 352 13.22 5.95 -24.10
N PRO A 353 13.01 4.89 -24.90
CA PRO A 353 13.53 4.84 -26.27
C PRO A 353 12.98 5.98 -27.13
N ALA A 354 13.84 6.60 -27.96
CA ALA A 354 13.43 7.75 -28.78
C ALA A 354 12.21 7.51 -29.69
N ASN A 355 12.00 6.28 -30.15
CA ASN A 355 10.85 5.91 -30.99
C ASN A 355 9.52 5.78 -30.23
N LYS A 356 9.52 5.91 -28.90
CA LYS A 356 8.32 5.88 -28.05
C LYS A 356 7.91 7.25 -27.54
N GLN A 357 8.58 8.32 -27.95
CA GLN A 357 8.30 9.68 -27.47
C GLN A 357 6.83 10.12 -27.65
N ASP A 358 6.18 9.71 -28.73
CA ASP A 358 4.77 10.03 -29.00
C ASP A 358 3.77 9.30 -28.08
N MET A 359 4.23 8.31 -27.32
CA MET A 359 3.43 7.56 -26.33
C MET A 359 3.51 8.16 -24.93
N LEU A 360 4.35 9.18 -24.72
CA LEU A 360 4.52 9.83 -23.43
C LEU A 360 3.27 10.63 -23.02
N GLY A 361 2.80 10.39 -21.81
CA GLY A 361 1.67 11.05 -21.15
C GLY A 361 2.12 12.02 -20.06
N ASN A 362 1.56 11.87 -18.86
CA ASN A 362 1.90 12.73 -17.72
C ASN A 362 3.32 12.45 -17.22
N VAL A 363 4.08 13.51 -16.96
CA VAL A 363 5.49 13.42 -16.54
C VAL A 363 5.73 13.74 -15.07
N TYR A 364 4.70 14.14 -14.30
CA TYR A 364 4.76 14.35 -12.84
C TYR A 364 5.98 15.17 -12.36
N ASP A 365 6.30 16.26 -13.07
CA ASP A 365 7.46 17.13 -12.82
C ASP A 365 8.85 16.47 -12.93
N LYS A 366 8.93 15.28 -13.55
CA LYS A 366 10.18 14.54 -13.78
C LYS A 366 10.92 14.98 -15.04
N ASN A 367 12.23 14.75 -15.06
CA ASN A 367 13.06 15.03 -16.23
C ASN A 367 12.97 13.89 -17.24
N VAL A 368 12.51 14.18 -18.45
CA VAL A 368 12.41 13.18 -19.52
C VAL A 368 13.73 13.06 -20.28
N ILE A 369 14.22 11.84 -20.45
CA ILE A 369 15.42 11.52 -21.22
C ILE A 369 15.04 10.51 -22.31
N THR A 370 15.33 10.86 -23.56
CA THR A 370 15.19 9.95 -24.70
C THR A 370 16.55 9.44 -25.14
N TYR A 371 16.69 8.15 -25.40
CA TYR A 371 17.96 7.56 -25.83
C TYR A 371 17.86 6.74 -27.12
#